data_AF-W8EQV6-F1
#
_entry.id   AF-W8EQV6-F1
#
_cell.length_a   1.000
_cell.length_b   1.000
_cell.length_c   1.000
_cell.angle_alpha   90.00
_cell.angle_beta   90.00
_cell.angle_gamma   90.00
#
_symmetry.space_group_name_H-M   'P 1'
#
loop_
_entity.id
_entity.type
_entity.pdbx_description
1 polymer ?
#
loop_
_entity_poly.entity_id
_entity_poly.type
_entity_poly.pdbx_seq_one_letter_code
_entity_poly.pdbx_strand_id
1 'polypeptide(L)'
;MKKNTKSFEWKPSEHELKILSNAKKKYFLASINLIKKYSTEQKFFISLRYTDLNTSLEVTGSFVLTIFPDVEAGIPFKIIIPETLPIGSVKYKESYGLSNELHLKQGNNKFLINRHSVTYFNANFPSKPQILEGIFSNFKSAKKESNKLYRRVIIPVKDTDMIYPTSILAYDKNHIKFDIENWDRQSSLMGLSFTSTKGMFSLLKIHGFNFHFYALEPVRSYIIDCNEKITNKEFKRITSIIRICMAFLCGKYYRGETIYLSAKDTDFTKLVNFERLFEAPSTLSENQIINPHFFFDHYRKQDTDTQASLKEYHKMFPTEVYESLCEKCIKSPEILRTIELIVRASSIDDPVQKGALYSVAIEALTEYLVSETPEPFKPITNKSEAKKLISSLMAVLDASKSAIDFNGYTILSKKIANINSPTNRDKLEKPFELAKIELLPDDLEALDKRNDYLHGREPLEGGSRYDLEQIALHLHTLISHLILKHIGYSGHLINLPSWNLLHNKDVADYANIDPAEIVKVLKQIDEESFNSIEEITYAKEVLLKYREILKIEKLIKGIIRIV
;
A
#
# COMPACT_ATOMS: atom_id res chain seq x y z
N MET A 1 -19.40 18.35 48.81
CA MET A 1 -19.18 19.55 47.98
C MET A 1 -19.61 19.25 46.55
N LYS A 2 -20.74 19.81 46.08
CA LYS A 2 -21.12 19.76 44.65
C LYS A 2 -20.22 20.75 43.91
N LYS A 3 -19.25 20.27 43.12
CA LYS A 3 -18.46 21.13 42.23
C LYS A 3 -19.40 21.69 41.16
N ASN A 4 -19.74 22.97 41.29
CA ASN A 4 -20.28 23.77 40.20
C ASN A 4 -19.18 23.92 39.15
N THR A 5 -19.02 22.93 38.26
CA THR A 5 -18.27 23.12 37.02
C THR A 5 -19.14 23.96 36.10
N LYS A 6 -19.08 25.29 36.27
CA LYS A 6 -19.45 26.22 35.19
C LYS A 6 -18.52 25.88 34.02
N SER A 7 -19.05 25.19 33.02
CA SER A 7 -18.32 24.94 31.78
C SER A 7 -18.02 26.28 31.15
N PHE A 8 -16.75 26.66 31.12
CA PHE A 8 -16.32 27.84 30.40
C PHE A 8 -16.49 27.54 28.90
N GLU A 9 -17.48 28.17 28.27
CA GLU A 9 -17.67 28.07 26.81
C GLU A 9 -16.76 29.08 26.12
N TRP A 10 -15.71 28.57 25.46
CA TRP A 10 -14.86 29.41 24.62
C TRP A 10 -15.66 29.86 23.38
N LYS A 11 -15.76 31.18 23.18
CA LYS A 11 -16.39 31.72 21.97
C LYS A 11 -15.41 31.51 20.79
N PRO A 12 -15.85 30.92 19.67
CA PRO A 12 -14.98 30.77 18.51
C PRO A 12 -14.52 32.15 18.03
N SER A 13 -13.26 32.24 17.61
CA SER A 13 -12.72 33.43 16.94
C SER A 13 -13.47 33.71 15.63
N GLU A 14 -13.45 34.95 15.16
CA GLU A 14 -14.04 35.32 13.86
C GLU A 14 -13.49 34.47 12.72
N HIS A 15 -12.20 34.12 12.78
CA HIS A 15 -11.58 33.23 11.79
C HIS A 15 -12.19 31.83 11.82
N GLU A 16 -12.34 31.23 13.00
CA GLU A 16 -12.97 29.91 13.16
C GLU A 16 -14.44 29.93 12.71
N LEU A 17 -15.19 30.98 13.04
CA LEU A 17 -16.57 31.14 12.57
C LEU A 17 -16.65 31.18 11.04
N LYS A 18 -15.71 31.89 10.38
CA LYS A 18 -15.61 31.95 8.91
C LYS A 18 -15.23 30.61 8.28
N ILE A 19 -14.39 29.81 8.95
CA ILE A 19 -14.06 28.46 8.49
C ILE A 19 -15.29 27.56 8.63
N LEU A 20 -15.92 27.56 9.81
CA LEU A 20 -17.08 26.72 10.13
C LEU A 20 -18.31 27.05 9.28
N SER A 21 -18.49 28.32 8.88
CA SER A 21 -19.57 28.73 7.98
C SER A 21 -19.40 28.16 6.57
N ASN A 22 -18.16 27.92 6.15
CA ASN A 22 -17.83 27.35 4.84
C ASN A 22 -17.60 25.83 4.87
N ALA A 23 -17.54 25.23 6.06
CA ALA A 23 -17.29 23.81 6.23
C ALA A 23 -18.48 22.96 5.73
N LYS A 24 -18.18 21.88 5.00
CA LYS A 24 -19.19 20.94 4.53
C LYS A 24 -19.69 20.09 5.69
N LYS A 25 -21.00 20.05 5.89
CA LYS A 25 -21.61 19.17 6.90
C LYS A 25 -21.51 17.71 6.47
N LYS A 26 -21.10 16.84 7.37
CA LYS A 26 -21.08 15.39 7.19
C LYS A 26 -21.75 14.72 8.39
N TYR A 27 -22.74 13.87 8.12
CA TYR A 27 -23.43 13.13 9.18
C TYR A 27 -22.83 11.74 9.32
N PHE A 28 -22.46 11.37 10.53
CA PHE A 28 -21.83 10.11 10.89
C PHE A 28 -22.59 9.35 11.96
N LEU A 29 -23.46 10.00 12.73
CA LEU A 29 -24.18 9.36 13.83
C LEU A 29 -24.99 8.14 13.34
N ALA A 30 -25.66 8.26 12.18
CA ALA A 30 -26.38 7.15 11.57
C ALA A 30 -25.46 5.98 11.18
N SER A 31 -24.28 6.27 10.62
CA SER A 31 -23.26 5.26 10.29
C SER A 31 -22.77 4.54 11.53
N ILE A 32 -22.40 5.27 12.59
CA ILE A 32 -21.89 4.71 13.84
C ILE A 32 -22.95 3.86 14.53
N ASN A 33 -24.19 4.36 14.63
CA ASN A 33 -25.28 3.62 15.27
C ASN A 33 -25.56 2.30 14.54
N LEU A 34 -25.46 2.29 13.21
CA LEU A 34 -25.61 1.07 12.43
C LEU A 34 -24.48 0.08 12.69
N ILE A 35 -23.23 0.55 12.73
CA ILE A 35 -22.05 -0.29 13.02
C ILE A 35 -22.19 -0.88 14.43
N LYS A 36 -22.40 -0.04 15.44
CA LYS A 36 -22.58 -0.48 16.85
C LYS A 36 -23.71 -1.50 17.00
N LYS A 37 -24.82 -1.30 16.31
CA LYS A 37 -25.96 -2.23 16.34
C LYS A 37 -25.55 -3.64 15.91
N TYR A 38 -24.68 -3.77 14.90
CA TYR A 38 -24.24 -5.06 14.35
C TYR A 38 -22.86 -5.52 14.81
N SER A 39 -22.25 -4.81 15.77
CA SER A 39 -21.02 -5.21 16.49
C SER A 39 -21.29 -5.68 17.92
N THR A 40 -22.57 -5.86 18.29
CA THR A 40 -22.99 -6.43 19.57
C THR A 40 -23.56 -7.82 19.37
N GLU A 41 -23.78 -8.56 20.46
CA GLU A 41 -24.44 -9.86 20.36
C GLU A 41 -25.85 -9.70 19.77
N GLN A 42 -26.11 -10.42 18.67
CA GLN A 42 -27.37 -10.35 17.94
C GLN A 42 -27.86 -11.75 17.57
N LYS A 43 -29.17 -11.98 17.70
CA LYS A 43 -29.82 -13.24 17.31
C LYS A 43 -30.53 -13.11 15.97
N PHE A 44 -30.39 -14.14 15.15
CA PHE A 44 -30.95 -14.29 13.81
C PHE A 44 -31.56 -15.69 13.64
N PHE A 45 -32.44 -15.82 12.66
CA PHE A 45 -32.80 -17.12 12.10
C PHE A 45 -32.03 -17.35 10.82
N ILE A 46 -31.35 -18.50 10.71
CA ILE A 46 -30.61 -18.92 9.52
C ILE A 46 -31.33 -20.09 8.86
N SER A 47 -31.43 -20.07 7.53
CA SER A 47 -31.88 -21.21 6.74
C SER A 47 -30.68 -21.97 6.18
N LEU A 48 -30.48 -23.21 6.64
CA LEU A 48 -29.41 -24.10 6.19
C LEU A 48 -29.98 -25.13 5.21
N ARG A 49 -29.26 -25.40 4.13
CA ARG A 49 -29.61 -26.42 3.13
C ARG A 49 -28.56 -27.53 3.13
N TYR A 50 -28.94 -28.73 3.51
CA TYR A 50 -28.03 -29.86 3.70
C TYR A 50 -28.62 -31.14 3.10
N THR A 51 -27.77 -32.11 2.78
CA THR A 51 -28.20 -33.42 2.28
C THR A 51 -28.47 -34.36 3.45
N ASP A 52 -29.69 -34.87 3.55
CA ASP A 52 -30.06 -35.88 4.55
C ASP A 52 -29.49 -37.24 4.12
N LEU A 53 -28.70 -37.86 5.00
CA LEU A 53 -28.02 -39.14 4.77
C LEU A 53 -28.99 -40.30 4.57
N ASN A 54 -30.14 -40.27 5.25
CA ASN A 54 -31.12 -41.36 5.21
C ASN A 54 -31.90 -41.36 3.90
N THR A 55 -32.18 -40.17 3.36
CA THR A 55 -33.02 -40.02 2.16
C THR A 55 -32.25 -39.63 0.90
N SER A 56 -31.00 -39.17 1.05
CA SER A 56 -30.19 -38.56 -0.02
C SER A 56 -30.81 -37.31 -0.68
N LEU A 57 -31.78 -36.67 -0.01
CA LEU A 57 -32.45 -35.46 -0.51
C LEU A 57 -31.90 -34.19 0.15
N GLU A 58 -31.98 -33.05 -0.56
CA GLU A 58 -31.66 -31.73 0.00
C GLU A 58 -32.80 -31.26 0.91
N VAL A 59 -32.51 -31.08 2.19
CA VAL A 59 -33.45 -30.62 3.22
C VAL A 59 -33.07 -29.20 3.65
N THR A 60 -34.09 -28.36 3.90
CA THR A 60 -33.89 -27.00 4.44
C THR A 60 -34.35 -26.94 5.89
N GLY A 61 -33.43 -26.61 6.80
CA GLY A 61 -33.72 -26.39 8.22
C GLY A 61 -33.61 -24.90 8.60
N SER A 62 -34.41 -24.45 9.56
CA SER A 62 -34.34 -23.10 10.11
C SER A 62 -33.87 -23.14 11.56
N PHE A 63 -32.76 -22.48 11.87
CA PHE A 63 -32.10 -22.56 13.17
C PHE A 63 -31.83 -21.17 13.76
N VAL A 64 -31.63 -21.10 15.07
CA VAL A 64 -31.21 -19.88 15.76
C VAL A 64 -29.71 -19.73 15.60
N LEU A 65 -29.29 -18.57 15.10
CA LEU A 65 -27.91 -18.14 14.97
C LEU A 65 -27.67 -16.93 15.87
N THR A 66 -26.62 -16.98 16.67
CA THR A 66 -26.10 -15.82 17.41
C THR A 66 -24.81 -15.34 16.75
N ILE A 67 -24.73 -14.05 16.47
CA ILE A 67 -23.48 -13.36 16.12
C ILE A 67 -22.95 -12.70 17.39
N PHE A 68 -21.63 -12.74 17.58
CA PHE A 68 -20.94 -12.13 18.72
C PHE A 68 -20.19 -10.86 18.31
N PRO A 69 -19.74 -10.03 19.27
CA PRO A 69 -18.81 -8.96 18.99
C PRO A 69 -17.62 -9.44 18.17
N ASP A 70 -17.17 -8.56 17.28
CA ASP A 70 -16.22 -8.91 16.25
C ASP A 70 -14.86 -9.32 16.84
N VAL A 71 -14.22 -10.29 16.22
CA VAL A 71 -12.81 -10.62 16.46
C VAL A 71 -12.00 -10.16 15.25
N GLU A 72 -10.68 -10.05 15.40
CA GLU A 72 -9.82 -9.51 14.33
C GLU A 72 -9.96 -10.23 12.98
N ALA A 73 -10.39 -11.50 13.00
CA ALA A 73 -10.50 -12.38 11.84
C ALA A 73 -11.89 -12.45 11.19
N GLY A 74 -12.91 -11.76 11.73
CA GLY A 74 -14.26 -11.75 11.16
C GLY A 74 -15.38 -11.69 12.19
N ILE A 75 -16.56 -12.15 11.80
CA ILE A 75 -17.78 -12.09 12.61
C ILE A 75 -18.05 -13.48 13.20
N PRO A 76 -17.76 -13.72 14.50
CA PRO A 76 -18.00 -15.02 15.11
C PRO A 76 -19.49 -15.32 15.15
N PHE A 77 -19.84 -16.58 14.91
CA PHE A 77 -21.22 -17.04 15.01
C PHE A 77 -21.32 -18.35 15.78
N LYS A 78 -22.52 -18.59 16.31
CA LYS A 78 -22.94 -19.85 16.92
C LYS A 78 -24.34 -20.22 16.46
N ILE A 79 -24.52 -21.44 15.97
CA ILE A 79 -25.82 -22.02 15.59
C ILE A 79 -26.14 -23.13 16.58
N ILE A 80 -27.34 -23.07 17.15
CA ILE A 80 -27.85 -24.10 18.06
C ILE A 80 -28.88 -24.94 17.29
N ILE A 81 -28.55 -26.21 17.09
CA ILE A 81 -29.43 -27.19 16.46
C ILE A 81 -29.97 -28.10 17.58
N PRO A 82 -31.29 -28.09 17.85
CA PRO A 82 -31.86 -28.86 18.97
C PRO A 82 -31.61 -30.37 18.88
N GLU A 83 -31.57 -30.88 17.65
CA GLU A 83 -31.44 -32.29 17.32
C GLU A 83 -30.16 -32.56 16.54
N THR A 84 -29.77 -33.82 16.48
CA THR A 84 -28.64 -34.25 15.67
C THR A 84 -29.10 -34.40 14.22
N LEU A 85 -28.56 -33.60 13.29
CA LEU A 85 -28.92 -33.72 11.89
C LEU A 85 -28.39 -35.05 11.30
N PRO A 86 -29.17 -35.77 10.48
CA PRO A 86 -28.72 -36.98 9.80
C PRO A 86 -27.81 -36.61 8.62
N ILE A 87 -26.59 -36.14 8.90
CA ILE A 87 -25.61 -35.72 7.90
C ILE A 87 -24.36 -36.60 7.98
N GLY A 88 -23.69 -36.81 6.85
CA GLY A 88 -22.52 -37.70 6.79
C GLY A 88 -21.31 -37.16 7.55
N SER A 89 -20.72 -36.06 7.07
CA SER A 89 -19.42 -35.60 7.55
C SER A 89 -19.54 -34.40 8.48
N VAL A 90 -19.91 -34.65 9.75
CA VAL A 90 -20.21 -33.63 10.77
C VAL A 90 -19.08 -32.64 11.11
N LYS A 91 -17.83 -32.94 10.71
CA LYS A 91 -16.68 -32.03 10.89
C LYS A 91 -16.54 -31.01 9.75
N TYR A 92 -17.30 -31.17 8.66
CA TYR A 92 -17.20 -30.33 7.48
C TYR A 92 -18.40 -29.38 7.42
N LYS A 93 -18.14 -28.09 7.24
CA LYS A 93 -19.17 -27.04 7.16
C LYS A 93 -20.10 -27.26 5.96
N GLU A 94 -19.58 -27.86 4.89
CA GLU A 94 -20.29 -28.23 3.67
C GLU A 94 -21.48 -29.15 3.97
N SER A 95 -21.31 -30.09 4.91
CA SER A 95 -22.36 -31.02 5.34
C SER A 95 -23.56 -30.32 5.98
N TYR A 96 -23.38 -29.10 6.49
CA TYR A 96 -24.45 -28.27 7.07
C TYR A 96 -24.95 -27.21 6.09
N GLY A 97 -24.45 -27.19 4.85
CA GLY A 97 -24.77 -26.15 3.87
C GLY A 97 -24.09 -24.81 4.13
N LEU A 98 -23.11 -24.74 5.02
CA LEU A 98 -22.44 -23.49 5.38
C LEU A 98 -21.46 -22.98 4.31
N SER A 99 -21.21 -23.76 3.27
CA SER A 99 -20.49 -23.33 2.06
C SER A 99 -21.38 -22.56 1.07
N ASN A 100 -22.71 -22.69 1.19
CA ASN A 100 -23.68 -22.01 0.34
C ASN A 100 -23.86 -20.54 0.73
N GLU A 101 -24.63 -19.82 -0.07
CA GLU A 101 -25.12 -18.50 0.31
C GLU A 101 -26.13 -18.65 1.46
N LEU A 102 -25.92 -17.93 2.56
CA LEU A 102 -26.74 -18.05 3.76
C LEU A 102 -27.66 -16.85 3.89
N HIS A 103 -28.94 -17.12 4.10
CA HIS A 103 -29.95 -16.10 4.33
C HIS A 103 -30.26 -16.02 5.83
N LEU A 104 -30.06 -14.84 6.43
CA LEU A 104 -30.45 -14.60 7.81
C LEU A 104 -31.68 -13.69 7.89
N LYS A 105 -32.50 -13.90 8.92
CA LYS A 105 -33.68 -13.07 9.23
C LYS A 105 -33.63 -12.58 10.67
N GLN A 106 -33.92 -11.29 10.86
CA GLN A 106 -34.12 -10.67 12.18
C GLN A 106 -35.33 -9.74 12.10
N GLY A 107 -36.48 -10.22 12.59
CA GLY A 107 -37.77 -9.58 12.33
C GLY A 107 -38.01 -9.43 10.82
N ASN A 108 -38.28 -8.20 10.36
CA ASN A 108 -38.49 -7.90 8.94
C ASN A 108 -37.19 -7.70 8.15
N ASN A 109 -36.02 -7.66 8.81
CA ASN A 109 -34.74 -7.47 8.14
C ASN A 109 -34.19 -8.79 7.63
N LYS A 110 -33.69 -8.77 6.39
CA LYS A 110 -33.03 -9.90 5.74
C LYS A 110 -31.57 -9.58 5.50
N PHE A 111 -30.71 -10.56 5.71
CA PHE A 111 -29.26 -10.47 5.54
C PHE A 111 -28.73 -11.64 4.71
N LEU A 112 -27.53 -11.46 4.19
CA LEU A 112 -26.85 -12.42 3.33
C LEU A 112 -25.40 -12.60 3.78
N ILE A 113 -24.96 -13.85 3.83
CA ILE A 113 -23.55 -14.25 3.87
C ILE A 113 -23.22 -14.83 2.50
N ASN A 114 -22.11 -14.40 1.91
CA ASN A 114 -21.72 -14.90 0.59
C ASN A 114 -21.30 -16.38 0.69
N ARG A 115 -21.30 -17.07 -0.46
CA ARG A 115 -20.74 -18.43 -0.56
C ARG A 115 -19.31 -18.47 -0.02
N HIS A 116 -18.93 -19.61 0.56
CA HIS A 116 -17.58 -19.87 1.08
C HIS A 116 -17.05 -18.85 2.11
N SER A 117 -17.92 -18.10 2.78
CA SER A 117 -17.50 -17.05 3.72
C SER A 117 -17.36 -17.55 5.17
N VAL A 118 -17.61 -18.84 5.42
CA VAL A 118 -17.41 -19.47 6.74
C VAL A 118 -15.98 -20.00 6.87
N THR A 119 -15.24 -19.53 7.86
CA THR A 119 -13.89 -19.97 8.24
C THR A 119 -13.86 -20.43 9.71
N TYR A 120 -12.79 -21.12 10.10
CA TYR A 120 -12.59 -21.63 11.48
C TYR A 120 -13.80 -22.41 12.03
N PHE A 121 -14.38 -23.25 11.18
CA PHE A 121 -15.57 -24.02 11.53
C PHE A 121 -15.28 -25.09 12.57
N ASN A 122 -16.13 -25.16 13.59
CA ASN A 122 -16.13 -26.21 14.59
C ASN A 122 -17.56 -26.72 14.82
N ALA A 123 -17.71 -28.01 15.05
CA ALA A 123 -18.99 -28.63 15.38
C ALA A 123 -18.84 -29.52 16.61
N ASN A 124 -19.64 -29.26 17.64
CA ASN A 124 -19.69 -30.13 18.81
C ASN A 124 -20.61 -31.32 18.53
N PHE A 125 -20.03 -32.49 18.26
CA PHE A 125 -20.75 -33.72 17.91
C PHE A 125 -20.10 -34.97 18.56
N PRO A 126 -20.88 -35.97 19.02
CA PRO A 126 -22.34 -36.01 19.08
C PRO A 126 -22.84 -35.35 20.38
N SER A 127 -23.40 -34.14 20.28
CA SER A 127 -23.99 -33.45 21.43
C SER A 127 -25.43 -33.03 21.12
N LYS A 128 -26.28 -32.97 22.15
CA LYS A 128 -27.63 -32.42 22.09
C LYS A 128 -27.73 -31.29 23.12
N PRO A 129 -27.98 -30.03 22.71
CA PRO A 129 -28.09 -29.57 21.33
C PRO A 129 -26.74 -29.64 20.59
N GLN A 130 -26.79 -29.85 19.27
CA GLN A 130 -25.61 -29.75 18.41
C GLN A 130 -25.26 -28.27 18.22
N ILE A 131 -23.98 -27.93 18.46
CA ILE A 131 -23.49 -26.55 18.40
C ILE A 131 -22.53 -26.43 17.22
N LEU A 132 -22.82 -25.48 16.32
CA LEU A 132 -21.92 -25.10 15.23
C LEU A 132 -21.33 -23.73 15.52
N GLU A 133 -20.03 -23.60 15.42
CA GLU A 133 -19.30 -22.35 15.65
C GLU A 133 -18.38 -22.07 14.46
N GLY A 134 -18.11 -20.80 14.21
CA GLY A 134 -17.22 -20.38 13.13
C GLY A 134 -17.19 -18.87 12.99
N ILE A 135 -16.58 -18.41 11.90
CA ILE A 135 -16.39 -17.00 11.60
C ILE A 135 -16.93 -16.71 10.20
N PHE A 136 -17.73 -15.65 10.05
CA PHE A 136 -18.08 -15.11 8.74
C PHE A 136 -17.09 -14.05 8.29
N SER A 137 -16.60 -14.15 7.05
CA SER A 137 -15.75 -13.13 6.42
C SER A 137 -16.54 -11.97 5.83
N ASN A 138 -17.88 -12.08 5.75
CA ASN A 138 -18.73 -11.01 5.25
C ASN A 138 -20.13 -11.04 5.88
N PHE A 139 -20.81 -9.90 5.89
CA PHE A 139 -22.20 -9.78 6.34
C PHE A 139 -22.88 -8.59 5.66
N LYS A 140 -23.95 -8.81 4.89
CA LYS A 140 -24.63 -7.73 4.16
C LYS A 140 -26.15 -7.77 4.25
N SER A 141 -26.79 -6.62 4.14
CA SER A 141 -28.25 -6.51 4.05
C SER A 141 -28.76 -7.05 2.71
N ALA A 142 -29.83 -7.84 2.72
CA ALA A 142 -30.41 -8.47 1.53
C ALA A 142 -31.55 -7.65 0.88
N LYS A 143 -31.49 -6.31 0.96
CA LYS A 143 -32.48 -5.44 0.29
C LYS A 143 -32.12 -5.27 -1.18
N LYS A 144 -33.13 -5.22 -2.05
CA LYS A 144 -32.98 -5.03 -3.50
C LYS A 144 -32.29 -3.68 -3.75
N GLU A 145 -31.06 -3.72 -4.29
CA GLU A 145 -30.32 -2.51 -4.66
C GLU A 145 -31.00 -1.85 -5.88
N SER A 146 -31.28 -0.55 -5.80
CA SER A 146 -31.37 0.27 -7.00
C SER A 146 -29.98 0.37 -7.62
N ASN A 147 -29.87 0.34 -8.94
CA ASN A 147 -28.56 0.24 -9.62
C ASN A 147 -27.55 1.33 -9.23
N LYS A 148 -27.98 2.54 -8.84
CA LYS A 148 -27.09 3.63 -8.43
C LYS A 148 -27.57 4.29 -7.12
N LEU A 149 -26.69 4.37 -6.12
CA LEU A 149 -26.91 4.99 -4.80
C LEU A 149 -25.69 5.82 -4.41
N TYR A 150 -25.84 6.72 -3.43
CA TYR A 150 -24.68 7.34 -2.79
C TYR A 150 -24.01 6.31 -1.90
N ARG A 151 -22.67 6.26 -1.93
CA ARG A 151 -21.91 5.23 -1.24
C ARG A 151 -20.78 5.82 -0.42
N ARG A 152 -20.59 5.22 0.76
CA ARG A 152 -19.52 5.52 1.71
C ARG A 152 -18.83 4.23 2.03
N VAL A 153 -17.50 4.26 2.08
CA VAL A 153 -16.71 3.18 2.67
C VAL A 153 -16.02 3.72 3.92
N ILE A 154 -16.04 2.94 4.98
CA ILE A 154 -15.33 3.19 6.23
C ILE A 154 -14.36 2.03 6.44
N ILE A 155 -13.08 2.34 6.59
CA ILE A 155 -12.02 1.37 6.86
C ILE A 155 -11.46 1.68 8.26
N PRO A 156 -11.88 0.94 9.30
CA PRO A 156 -11.25 1.00 10.61
C PRO A 156 -9.77 0.68 10.53
N VAL A 157 -8.96 1.49 11.21
CA VAL A 157 -7.52 1.45 11.24
C VAL A 157 -7.08 1.09 12.66
N LYS A 158 -6.24 0.05 12.77
CA LYS A 158 -5.65 -0.40 14.04
C LYS A 158 -4.25 0.18 14.30
N ASP A 159 -3.71 0.88 13.32
CA ASP A 159 -2.43 1.56 13.40
C ASP A 159 -2.51 2.74 14.37
N THR A 160 -1.53 2.83 15.28
CA THR A 160 -1.40 3.93 16.24
C THR A 160 -0.95 5.22 15.57
N ASP A 161 -0.23 5.10 14.47
CA ASP A 161 0.38 6.21 13.73
C ASP A 161 -0.32 6.36 12.37
N MET A 162 -1.64 6.47 12.41
CA MET A 162 -2.48 6.62 11.23
C MET A 162 -2.10 7.89 10.44
N ILE A 163 -1.67 7.72 9.20
CA ILE A 163 -1.35 8.84 8.32
C ILE A 163 -2.66 9.40 7.75
N TYR A 164 -2.86 10.72 7.80
CA TYR A 164 -4.06 11.32 7.25
C TYR A 164 -3.88 11.54 5.74
N PRO A 165 -4.91 11.36 4.89
CA PRO A 165 -4.81 11.71 3.47
C PRO A 165 -4.31 13.15 3.25
N THR A 166 -4.77 14.08 4.07
CA THR A 166 -4.39 15.49 4.06
C THR A 166 -3.00 15.77 4.63
N SER A 167 -2.32 14.79 5.24
CA SER A 167 -0.90 14.93 5.58
C SER A 167 0.01 14.74 4.36
N ILE A 168 -0.53 14.22 3.25
CA ILE A 168 0.21 13.97 2.00
C ILE A 168 -0.39 14.80 0.87
N LEU A 169 -1.68 14.67 0.63
CA LEU A 169 -2.40 15.30 -0.47
C LEU A 169 -2.72 16.76 -0.16
N ALA A 170 -2.76 17.60 -1.19
CA ALA A 170 -3.26 18.97 -1.10
C ALA A 170 -4.75 19.01 -0.66
N TYR A 171 -5.13 20.08 0.03
CA TYR A 171 -6.48 20.27 0.57
C TYR A 171 -6.86 21.77 0.64
N ASP A 172 -7.31 22.35 -0.47
CA ASP A 172 -7.69 23.77 -0.43
C ASP A 172 -9.10 23.97 0.13
N LYS A 173 -9.18 24.61 1.32
CA LYS A 173 -10.44 25.11 1.94
C LYS A 173 -11.53 24.04 2.18
N ASN A 174 -11.14 22.76 2.22
CA ASN A 174 -12.06 21.62 2.33
C ASN A 174 -12.29 21.17 3.77
N HIS A 175 -12.89 22.05 4.58
CA HIS A 175 -13.22 21.74 5.97
C HIS A 175 -14.52 20.95 6.09
N ILE A 176 -14.59 20.08 7.09
CA ILE A 176 -15.76 19.29 7.45
C ILE A 176 -16.27 19.74 8.82
N LYS A 177 -17.59 19.79 8.94
CA LYS A 177 -18.29 19.91 10.21
C LYS A 177 -19.12 18.64 10.44
N PHE A 178 -18.96 18.00 11.60
CA PHE A 178 -19.68 16.77 11.91
C PHE A 178 -21.01 17.03 12.63
N ASP A 179 -21.89 16.03 12.62
CA ASP A 179 -23.13 16.03 13.40
C ASP A 179 -22.92 15.67 14.88
N ILE A 180 -21.70 15.27 15.25
CA ILE A 180 -21.29 14.95 16.61
C ILE A 180 -20.39 16.11 17.08
N GLU A 181 -20.94 17.02 17.88
CA GLU A 181 -20.27 18.27 18.26
C GLU A 181 -18.89 18.07 18.89
N ASN A 182 -18.69 16.97 19.65
CA ASN A 182 -17.41 16.66 20.28
C ASN A 182 -16.30 16.33 19.27
N TRP A 183 -16.64 15.97 18.03
CA TRP A 183 -15.65 15.69 16.98
C TRP A 183 -15.11 16.96 16.34
N ASP A 184 -15.84 18.06 16.44
CA ASP A 184 -15.40 19.38 15.99
C ASP A 184 -14.58 20.11 17.07
N ARG A 185 -14.32 19.47 18.22
CA ARG A 185 -13.60 20.06 19.37
C ARG A 185 -12.26 19.34 19.62
N GLN A 186 -11.24 20.13 19.95
CA GLN A 186 -9.92 19.65 20.36
C GLN A 186 -9.61 20.05 21.79
N SER A 187 -9.18 19.09 22.60
CA SER A 187 -8.56 19.35 23.89
C SER A 187 -7.16 19.94 23.68
N SER A 188 -6.87 21.11 24.26
CA SER A 188 -5.50 21.59 24.40
C SER A 188 -4.77 20.84 25.52
N LEU A 189 -3.44 20.95 25.54
CA LEU A 189 -2.60 20.45 26.66
C LEU A 189 -3.01 21.03 28.02
N MET A 190 -3.67 22.19 28.03
CA MET A 190 -4.20 22.83 29.23
C MET A 190 -5.61 22.35 29.60
N GLY A 191 -6.14 21.33 28.93
CA GLY A 191 -7.50 20.78 29.15
C GLY A 191 -8.63 21.65 28.60
N LEU A 192 -8.32 22.77 27.93
CA LEU A 192 -9.31 23.66 27.32
C LEU A 192 -9.69 23.15 25.94
N SER A 193 -10.98 22.93 25.69
CA SER A 193 -11.47 22.52 24.37
C SER A 193 -11.68 23.73 23.46
N PHE A 194 -11.08 23.75 22.27
CA PHE A 194 -11.34 24.75 21.23
C PHE A 194 -11.93 24.10 19.98
N THR A 195 -12.70 24.86 19.19
CA THR A 195 -13.34 24.33 17.98
C THR A 195 -12.27 24.22 16.90
N SER A 196 -12.01 23.02 16.42
CA SER A 196 -11.02 22.80 15.38
C SER A 196 -11.66 22.02 14.25
N THR A 197 -11.52 22.54 13.04
CA THR A 197 -11.90 21.82 11.82
C THR A 197 -10.88 20.74 11.47
N LYS A 198 -10.66 19.77 12.38
CA LYS A 198 -9.78 18.61 12.13
C LYS A 198 -10.27 17.78 10.95
N GLY A 199 -11.57 17.81 10.67
CA GLY A 199 -12.11 17.23 9.47
C GLY A 199 -11.65 18.04 8.27
N MET A 200 -10.63 17.56 7.58
CA MET A 200 -10.24 18.03 6.26
C MET A 200 -10.36 16.85 5.30
N PHE A 201 -10.73 17.12 4.05
CA PHE A 201 -10.75 16.10 3.02
C PHE A 201 -10.00 16.56 1.77
N SER A 202 -9.44 15.58 1.08
CA SER A 202 -9.01 15.75 -0.30
C SER A 202 -10.21 15.46 -1.21
N LEU A 203 -10.52 16.42 -2.09
CA LEU A 203 -11.51 16.23 -3.14
C LEU A 203 -10.81 15.55 -4.31
N LEU A 204 -11.32 14.40 -4.73
CA LEU A 204 -10.72 13.60 -5.81
C LEU A 204 -11.75 13.39 -6.93
N LYS A 205 -11.37 13.66 -8.17
CA LYS A 205 -12.18 13.39 -9.35
C LYS A 205 -11.62 12.19 -10.11
N ILE A 206 -12.22 11.02 -9.90
CA ILE A 206 -11.76 9.75 -10.48
C ILE A 206 -12.91 9.09 -11.24
N HIS A 207 -12.64 8.74 -12.49
CA HIS A 207 -13.53 8.09 -13.44
C HIS A 207 -14.85 8.85 -13.65
N GLY A 208 -14.78 10.18 -13.56
CA GLY A 208 -15.95 11.08 -13.66
C GLY A 208 -16.77 11.23 -12.37
N PHE A 209 -16.35 10.63 -11.26
CA PHE A 209 -16.99 10.73 -9.95
C PHE A 209 -16.15 11.57 -8.99
N ASN A 210 -16.81 12.32 -8.11
CA ASN A 210 -16.17 13.12 -7.07
C ASN A 210 -16.20 12.38 -5.73
N PHE A 211 -15.02 12.18 -5.16
CA PHE A 211 -14.83 11.52 -3.88
C PHE A 211 -14.30 12.50 -2.84
N HIS A 212 -14.80 12.37 -1.61
CA HIS A 212 -14.18 13.00 -0.45
C HIS A 212 -13.35 11.93 0.26
N PHE A 213 -12.03 12.11 0.31
CA PHE A 213 -11.13 11.20 1.01
C PHE A 213 -10.55 11.87 2.25
N TYR A 214 -10.79 11.28 3.42
CA TYR A 214 -10.39 11.82 4.72
C TYR A 214 -10.21 10.71 5.75
N ALA A 215 -9.61 11.05 6.89
CA ALA A 215 -9.49 10.17 8.04
C ALA A 215 -10.11 10.82 9.29
N LEU A 216 -10.54 9.99 10.23
CA LEU A 216 -11.14 10.44 11.48
C LEU A 216 -10.49 9.77 12.70
N GLU A 217 -9.85 10.57 13.55
CA GLU A 217 -9.26 10.09 14.82
C GLU A 217 -10.27 9.44 15.76
N PRO A 218 -11.47 10.02 16.02
CA PRO A 218 -12.37 9.49 17.07
C PRO A 218 -12.87 8.07 16.81
N VAL A 219 -12.86 7.65 15.54
CA VAL A 219 -13.22 6.29 15.10
C VAL A 219 -12.04 5.56 14.46
N ARG A 220 -10.84 6.16 14.47
CA ARG A 220 -9.62 5.70 13.79
C ARG A 220 -9.92 5.04 12.46
N SER A 221 -10.43 5.80 11.50
CA SER A 221 -10.90 5.22 10.25
C SER A 221 -10.58 6.10 9.05
N TYR A 222 -10.26 5.47 7.91
CA TYR A 222 -10.33 6.10 6.60
C TYR A 222 -11.77 6.10 6.11
N ILE A 223 -12.22 7.23 5.55
CA ILE A 223 -13.52 7.35 4.90
C ILE A 223 -13.35 7.86 3.48
N ILE A 224 -14.07 7.20 2.57
CA ILE A 224 -14.24 7.67 1.19
C ILE A 224 -15.73 7.76 0.90
N ASP A 225 -16.21 8.98 0.65
CA ASP A 225 -17.59 9.25 0.24
C ASP A 225 -17.63 9.56 -1.25
N CYS A 226 -18.56 8.96 -1.99
CA CYS A 226 -18.89 9.38 -3.36
C CYS A 226 -20.03 10.41 -3.32
N ASN A 227 -19.83 11.56 -3.96
CA ASN A 227 -20.83 12.64 -4.03
C ASN A 227 -21.89 12.41 -5.10
N GLU A 228 -21.74 11.41 -5.96
CA GLU A 228 -22.70 11.02 -6.97
C GLU A 228 -23.24 9.60 -6.73
N LYS A 229 -24.30 9.25 -7.46
CA LYS A 229 -24.87 7.90 -7.41
C LYS A 229 -24.04 6.95 -8.27
N ILE A 230 -23.52 5.89 -7.65
CA ILE A 230 -22.60 4.94 -8.26
C ILE A 230 -23.01 3.48 -7.97
N THR A 231 -22.63 2.56 -8.85
CA THR A 231 -22.88 1.13 -8.68
C THR A 231 -21.97 0.55 -7.58
N ASN A 232 -22.38 -0.54 -6.91
CA ASN A 232 -21.56 -1.14 -5.85
C ASN A 232 -20.21 -1.63 -6.39
N LYS A 233 -20.23 -2.31 -7.55
CA LYS A 233 -19.04 -2.88 -8.19
C LYS A 233 -18.03 -1.81 -8.55
N GLU A 234 -18.48 -0.72 -9.15
CA GLU A 234 -17.63 0.38 -9.56
C GLU A 234 -17.06 1.15 -8.37
N PHE A 235 -17.89 1.41 -7.34
CA PHE A 235 -17.45 2.05 -6.11
C PHE A 235 -16.36 1.25 -5.40
N LYS A 236 -16.54 -0.07 -5.22
CA LYS A 236 -15.54 -0.94 -4.62
C LYS A 236 -14.22 -0.93 -5.39
N ARG A 237 -14.29 -0.99 -6.73
CA ARG A 237 -13.10 -0.93 -7.60
C ARG A 237 -12.34 0.39 -7.46
N ILE A 238 -13.04 1.53 -7.50
CA ILE A 238 -12.38 2.85 -7.43
C ILE A 238 -11.81 3.06 -6.02
N THR A 239 -12.58 2.75 -4.97
CA THR A 239 -12.12 2.94 -3.59
C THR A 239 -10.95 2.02 -3.22
N SER A 240 -10.88 0.80 -3.74
CA SER A 240 -9.68 -0.04 -3.57
C SER A 240 -8.46 0.56 -4.24
N ILE A 241 -8.62 1.19 -5.41
CA ILE A 241 -7.52 1.85 -6.14
C ILE A 241 -7.06 3.11 -5.40
N ILE A 242 -7.98 3.94 -4.90
CA ILE A 242 -7.63 5.08 -4.03
C ILE A 242 -6.80 4.58 -2.84
N ARG A 243 -7.26 3.55 -2.13
CA ARG A 243 -6.54 3.03 -0.96
C ARG A 243 -5.14 2.52 -1.30
N ILE A 244 -4.97 1.81 -2.41
CA ILE A 244 -3.65 1.25 -2.77
C ILE A 244 -2.70 2.31 -3.34
N CYS A 245 -3.21 3.30 -4.09
CA CYS A 245 -2.42 4.45 -4.51
C CYS A 245 -1.99 5.29 -3.31
N MET A 246 -2.85 5.44 -2.29
CA MET A 246 -2.45 6.08 -1.03
C MET A 246 -1.35 5.29 -0.32
N ALA A 247 -1.53 3.96 -0.23
CA ALA A 247 -0.54 3.08 0.38
C ALA A 247 0.82 3.10 -0.32
N PHE A 248 0.84 3.24 -1.65
CA PHE A 248 2.06 3.45 -2.41
C PHE A 248 2.82 4.70 -1.96
N LEU A 249 2.12 5.81 -1.69
CA LEU A 249 2.77 7.05 -1.25
C LEU A 249 3.24 7.00 0.22
N CYS A 250 2.44 6.38 1.09
CA CYS A 250 2.63 6.43 2.54
C CYS A 250 3.24 5.17 3.18
N GLY A 251 3.40 4.08 2.43
CA GLY A 251 3.86 2.79 2.95
C GLY A 251 2.80 1.99 3.72
N LYS A 252 1.60 2.52 3.93
CA LYS A 252 0.56 1.92 4.79
C LYS A 252 -0.72 1.60 4.01
N TYR A 253 -0.97 0.32 3.79
CA TYR A 253 -2.21 -0.18 3.19
C TYR A 253 -3.16 -0.72 4.25
N TYR A 254 -4.07 0.15 4.69
CA TYR A 254 -5.11 -0.22 5.65
C TYR A 254 -6.16 -1.12 5.00
N ARG A 255 -6.35 -2.30 5.60
CA ARG A 255 -7.29 -3.36 5.26
C ARG A 255 -7.86 -3.99 6.54
N GLY A 256 -8.32 -5.24 6.46
CA GLY A 256 -9.04 -5.91 7.54
C GLY A 256 -10.53 -5.62 7.41
N GLU A 257 -11.13 -5.00 8.42
CA GLU A 257 -12.54 -4.66 8.34
C GLU A 257 -12.78 -3.52 7.34
N THR A 258 -13.74 -3.70 6.43
CA THR A 258 -14.19 -2.68 5.51
C THR A 258 -15.72 -2.64 5.47
N ILE A 259 -16.28 -1.45 5.72
CA ILE A 259 -17.72 -1.25 5.89
C ILE A 259 -18.23 -0.39 4.73
N TYR A 260 -19.05 -0.98 3.87
CA TYR A 260 -19.71 -0.30 2.76
C TYR A 260 -21.14 0.07 3.14
N LEU A 261 -21.45 1.35 3.00
CA LEU A 261 -22.76 1.94 3.28
C LEU A 261 -23.37 2.46 1.98
N SER A 262 -24.68 2.31 1.83
CA SER A 262 -25.42 2.94 0.73
C SER A 262 -26.57 3.77 1.25
N ALA A 263 -26.78 4.95 0.68
CA ALA A 263 -27.81 5.90 1.05
C ALA A 263 -28.55 6.45 -0.18
N LYS A 264 -29.79 6.91 0.04
CA LYS A 264 -30.56 7.63 -0.99
C LYS A 264 -30.11 9.08 -1.16
N ASP A 265 -29.53 9.64 -0.11
CA ASP A 265 -29.13 11.05 0.01
C ASP A 265 -27.62 11.12 0.31
N THR A 266 -26.97 12.22 -0.09
CA THR A 266 -25.52 12.48 0.09
C THR A 266 -25.08 12.57 1.54
N ASP A 267 -26.03 12.79 2.44
CA ASP A 267 -25.78 13.07 3.85
C ASP A 267 -25.72 11.80 4.70
N PHE A 268 -26.04 10.63 4.13
CA PHE A 268 -26.00 9.32 4.82
C PHE A 268 -26.86 9.21 6.10
N THR A 269 -27.81 10.14 6.32
CA THR A 269 -28.74 10.10 7.46
C THR A 269 -29.74 8.93 7.34
N LYS A 270 -30.10 8.55 6.11
CA LYS A 270 -31.02 7.44 5.80
C LYS A 270 -30.29 6.34 5.02
N LEU A 271 -29.75 5.37 5.75
CA LEU A 271 -29.04 4.23 5.19
C LEU A 271 -30.01 3.20 4.62
N VAL A 272 -29.74 2.77 3.38
CA VAL A 272 -30.52 1.75 2.68
C VAL A 272 -29.90 0.38 2.94
N ASN A 273 -28.60 0.27 2.64
CA ASN A 273 -27.85 -0.98 2.66
C ASN A 273 -26.56 -0.86 3.45
N PHE A 274 -26.12 -2.03 3.89
CA PHE A 274 -24.97 -2.25 4.73
C PHE A 274 -24.24 -3.50 4.27
N GLU A 275 -22.93 -3.44 4.18
CA GLU A 275 -22.07 -4.58 3.93
C GLU A 275 -20.78 -4.43 4.72
N ARG A 276 -20.48 -5.44 5.53
CA ARG A 276 -19.18 -5.61 6.18
C ARG A 276 -18.41 -6.69 5.44
N LEU A 277 -17.14 -6.41 5.19
CA LEU A 277 -16.21 -7.31 4.54
C LEU A 277 -14.92 -7.35 5.36
N PHE A 278 -14.41 -8.55 5.61
CA PHE A 278 -13.10 -8.75 6.23
C PHE A 278 -12.12 -9.15 5.13
N GLU A 279 -11.32 -8.17 4.72
CA GLU A 279 -10.22 -8.32 3.78
C GLU A 279 -8.99 -8.93 4.48
N ALA A 280 -7.92 -9.19 3.71
CA ALA A 280 -6.63 -9.57 4.29
C ALA A 280 -6.13 -8.52 5.30
N PRO A 281 -5.25 -8.89 6.26
CA PRO A 281 -4.69 -7.97 7.25
C PRO A 281 -4.04 -6.73 6.61
N SER A 282 -3.99 -5.62 7.33
CA SER A 282 -3.30 -4.41 6.85
C SER A 282 -1.83 -4.69 6.56
N THR A 283 -1.29 -4.07 5.53
CA THR A 283 0.14 -4.08 5.20
C THR A 283 0.70 -2.74 5.69
N LEU A 284 1.50 -2.76 6.76
CA LEU A 284 2.08 -1.57 7.36
C LEU A 284 3.59 -1.58 7.13
N SER A 285 4.12 -0.50 6.60
CA SER A 285 5.56 -0.30 6.36
C SER A 285 5.92 1.14 6.68
N GLU A 286 7.14 1.34 7.16
CA GLU A 286 7.74 2.67 7.37
C GLU A 286 8.38 3.23 6.10
N ASN A 287 8.29 2.51 4.98
CA ASN A 287 8.81 2.90 3.67
C ASN A 287 7.91 3.97 3.00
N GLN A 288 7.77 5.12 3.65
CA GLN A 288 7.03 6.26 3.12
C GLN A 288 7.87 7.01 2.08
N ILE A 289 7.40 7.06 0.83
CA ILE A 289 8.10 7.73 -0.26
C ILE A 289 7.74 9.22 -0.38
N ILE A 290 6.54 9.62 0.06
CA ILE A 290 6.11 11.03 0.08
C ILE A 290 5.74 11.44 1.49
N ASN A 291 6.50 12.40 2.05
CA ASN A 291 6.19 13.03 3.33
C ASN A 291 6.42 14.55 3.23
N PRO A 292 5.38 15.36 2.94
CA PRO A 292 5.50 16.81 2.83
C PRO A 292 5.97 17.46 4.12
N HIS A 293 5.48 17.00 5.28
CA HIS A 293 5.86 17.57 6.57
C HIS A 293 7.35 17.41 6.85
N PHE A 294 7.90 16.20 6.63
CA PHE A 294 9.33 15.96 6.74
C PHE A 294 10.13 16.84 5.77
N PHE A 295 9.68 16.98 4.53
CA PHE A 295 10.33 17.86 3.56
C PHE A 295 10.29 19.33 3.98
N PHE A 296 9.17 19.81 4.52
CA PHE A 296 9.04 21.20 4.96
C PHE A 296 9.98 21.51 6.13
N ASP A 297 10.11 20.56 7.07
CA ASP A 297 11.05 20.70 8.17
C ASP A 297 12.51 20.59 7.72
N HIS A 298 12.81 19.74 6.74
CA HIS A 298 14.12 19.68 6.11
C HIS A 298 14.46 20.99 5.39
N TYR A 299 13.53 21.52 4.59
CA TYR A 299 13.64 22.78 3.85
C TYR A 299 13.98 23.95 4.78
N ARG A 300 13.26 24.09 5.90
CA ARG A 300 13.48 25.15 6.90
C ARG A 300 14.86 25.12 7.54
N LYS A 301 15.52 23.96 7.58
CA LYS A 301 16.85 23.77 8.18
C LYS A 301 18.00 23.99 7.19
N GLN A 302 17.72 24.13 5.89
CA GLN A 302 18.75 24.39 4.88
C GLN A 302 19.22 25.84 4.89
N ASP A 303 20.40 26.09 4.32
CA ASP A 303 20.91 27.43 4.04
C ASP A 303 20.07 28.17 2.97
N THR A 304 20.30 29.48 2.82
CA THR A 304 19.48 30.35 1.95
C THR A 304 19.58 29.99 0.47
N ASP A 305 20.75 29.55 -0.02
CA ASP A 305 20.95 29.22 -1.43
C ASP A 305 20.23 27.90 -1.77
N THR A 306 20.35 26.90 -0.88
CA THR A 306 19.62 25.63 -1.00
C THR A 306 18.10 25.81 -0.85
N GLN A 307 17.64 26.72 0.01
CA GLN A 307 16.22 27.06 0.10
C GLN A 307 15.68 27.71 -1.18
N ALA A 308 16.49 28.49 -1.90
CA ALA A 308 16.08 29.09 -3.16
C ALA A 308 15.87 28.03 -4.24
N SER A 309 16.76 27.03 -4.33
CA SER A 309 16.63 25.93 -5.32
C SER A 309 15.48 24.97 -5.00
N LEU A 310 15.16 24.75 -3.72
CA LEU A 310 14.11 23.81 -3.30
C LEU A 310 12.70 24.43 -3.23
N LYS A 311 12.57 25.75 -3.38
CA LYS A 311 11.33 26.49 -3.14
C LYS A 311 10.15 26.01 -3.99
N GLU A 312 10.39 25.62 -5.24
CA GLU A 312 9.34 25.14 -6.16
C GLU A 312 8.74 23.78 -5.78
N TYR A 313 9.46 23.02 -4.94
CA TYR A 313 9.07 21.69 -4.45
C TYR A 313 8.44 21.76 -3.04
N HIS A 314 8.47 22.92 -2.38
CA HIS A 314 7.89 23.15 -1.05
C HIS A 314 6.36 23.28 -1.10
N LYS A 315 5.71 22.17 -1.45
CA LYS A 315 4.26 22.04 -1.61
C LYS A 315 3.76 20.65 -1.20
N MET A 316 2.46 20.55 -0.92
CA MET A 316 1.80 19.25 -0.69
C MET A 316 1.73 18.46 -2.01
N PHE A 317 1.48 17.16 -1.92
CA PHE A 317 1.29 16.33 -3.11
C PHE A 317 0.01 16.76 -3.86
N PRO A 318 0.08 17.20 -5.13
CA PRO A 318 -1.10 17.72 -5.83
C PRO A 318 -2.19 16.67 -6.01
N THR A 319 -3.45 17.06 -5.81
CA THR A 319 -4.62 16.17 -5.96
C THR A 319 -4.78 15.70 -7.39
N GLU A 320 -4.49 16.54 -8.38
CA GLU A 320 -4.62 16.24 -9.81
C GLU A 320 -3.62 15.16 -10.24
N VAL A 321 -2.42 15.18 -9.67
CA VAL A 321 -1.39 14.17 -9.90
C VAL A 321 -1.79 12.84 -9.26
N TYR A 322 -2.41 12.89 -8.07
CA TYR A 322 -2.93 11.70 -7.41
C TYR A 322 -4.12 11.08 -8.18
N GLU A 323 -5.01 11.92 -8.70
CA GLU A 323 -6.09 11.49 -9.60
C GLU A 323 -5.53 10.82 -10.86
N SER A 324 -4.48 11.39 -11.47
CA SER A 324 -3.76 10.82 -12.62
C SER A 324 -3.20 9.43 -12.30
N LEU A 325 -2.62 9.24 -11.10
CA LEU A 325 -2.17 7.93 -10.63
C LEU A 325 -3.30 6.92 -10.55
N CYS A 326 -4.41 7.28 -9.90
CA CYS A 326 -5.58 6.39 -9.80
C CYS A 326 -6.16 6.04 -11.18
N GLU A 327 -6.25 7.01 -12.10
CA GLU A 327 -6.71 6.80 -13.47
C GLU A 327 -5.82 5.84 -14.27
N LYS A 328 -4.50 5.97 -14.13
CA LYS A 328 -3.54 5.07 -14.76
C LYS A 328 -3.67 3.65 -14.21
N CYS A 329 -3.83 3.47 -12.89
CA CYS A 329 -4.11 2.15 -12.31
C CYS A 329 -5.45 1.55 -12.76
N ILE A 330 -6.46 2.38 -13.01
CA ILE A 330 -7.76 1.94 -13.54
C ILE A 330 -7.64 1.42 -14.98
N LYS A 331 -6.77 2.04 -15.79
CA LYS A 331 -6.62 1.77 -17.22
C LYS A 331 -5.58 0.69 -17.54
N SER A 332 -4.47 0.66 -16.80
CA SER A 332 -3.37 -0.29 -16.99
C SER A 332 -3.28 -1.27 -15.82
N PRO A 333 -3.55 -2.58 -16.04
CA PRO A 333 -3.33 -3.60 -15.03
C PRO A 333 -1.85 -3.78 -14.69
N GLU A 334 -0.92 -3.46 -15.60
CA GLU A 334 0.53 -3.52 -15.38
C GLU A 334 0.95 -2.54 -14.28
N ILE A 335 0.54 -1.25 -14.38
CA ILE A 335 0.84 -0.24 -13.37
C ILE A 335 0.23 -0.63 -12.02
N LEU A 336 -1.03 -1.08 -12.01
CA LEU A 336 -1.70 -1.53 -10.78
C LEU A 336 -0.95 -2.71 -10.15
N ARG A 337 -0.53 -3.70 -10.94
CA ARG A 337 0.23 -4.86 -10.46
C ARG A 337 1.58 -4.45 -9.90
N THR A 338 2.30 -3.54 -10.55
CA THR A 338 3.57 -3.00 -10.04
C THR A 338 3.39 -2.36 -8.67
N ILE A 339 2.37 -1.50 -8.51
CA ILE A 339 2.06 -0.87 -7.21
C ILE A 339 1.67 -1.90 -6.16
N GLU A 340 0.86 -2.91 -6.52
CA GLU A 340 0.52 -4.01 -5.62
C GLU A 340 1.75 -4.79 -5.14
N LEU A 341 2.71 -5.06 -6.04
CA LEU A 341 3.96 -5.75 -5.70
C LEU A 341 4.79 -4.92 -4.73
N ILE A 342 4.91 -3.61 -4.97
CA ILE A 342 5.63 -2.69 -4.09
C ILE A 342 5.03 -2.68 -2.68
N VAL A 343 3.72 -2.50 -2.60
CA VAL A 343 2.99 -2.44 -1.33
C VAL A 343 3.14 -3.76 -0.57
N ARG A 344 3.00 -4.91 -1.25
CA ARG A 344 3.20 -6.22 -0.60
C ARG A 344 4.64 -6.40 -0.11
N ALA A 345 5.63 -6.13 -0.96
CA ALA A 345 7.05 -6.26 -0.66
C ALA A 345 7.47 -5.39 0.54
N SER A 346 6.89 -4.20 0.68
CA SER A 346 7.19 -3.27 1.76
C SER A 346 6.87 -3.81 3.16
N SER A 347 5.99 -4.81 3.27
CA SER A 347 5.67 -5.49 4.55
C SER A 347 6.45 -6.78 4.80
N ILE A 348 7.25 -7.23 3.83
CA ILE A 348 8.07 -8.43 3.99
C ILE A 348 9.32 -8.05 4.78
N ASP A 349 9.61 -8.80 5.83
CA ASP A 349 10.78 -8.58 6.67
C ASP A 349 12.07 -9.11 6.00
N ASP A 350 11.96 -10.24 5.29
CA ASP A 350 13.07 -10.86 4.56
C ASP A 350 13.52 -10.02 3.34
N PRO A 351 14.75 -9.47 3.33
CA PRO A 351 15.24 -8.62 2.24
C PRO A 351 15.38 -9.36 0.91
N VAL A 352 15.59 -10.70 0.94
CA VAL A 352 15.71 -11.51 -0.28
C VAL A 352 14.38 -11.56 -1.03
N GLN A 353 13.30 -11.95 -0.34
CA GLN A 353 11.95 -11.92 -0.91
C GLN A 353 11.51 -10.52 -1.32
N LYS A 354 11.84 -9.50 -0.50
CA LYS A 354 11.53 -8.11 -0.81
C LYS A 354 12.22 -7.65 -2.10
N GLY A 355 13.53 -7.88 -2.21
CA GLY A 355 14.32 -7.56 -3.40
C GLY A 355 13.84 -8.32 -4.64
N ALA A 356 13.41 -9.57 -4.50
CA ALA A 356 12.79 -10.33 -5.59
C ALA A 356 11.48 -9.73 -6.08
N LEU A 357 10.57 -9.31 -5.19
CA LEU A 357 9.33 -8.67 -5.60
C LEU A 357 9.56 -7.31 -6.26
N TYR A 358 10.49 -6.49 -5.76
CA TYR A 358 10.87 -5.24 -6.43
C TYR A 358 11.54 -5.48 -7.79
N SER A 359 12.35 -6.52 -7.90
CA SER A 359 12.99 -6.94 -9.16
C SER A 359 11.97 -7.35 -10.24
N VAL A 360 10.87 -8.00 -9.85
CA VAL A 360 9.75 -8.29 -10.75
C VAL A 360 8.99 -7.00 -11.10
N ALA A 361 8.75 -6.14 -10.10
CA ALA A 361 8.00 -4.90 -10.29
C ALA A 361 8.71 -3.93 -11.25
N ILE A 362 10.04 -3.77 -11.12
CA ILE A 362 10.82 -2.90 -12.01
C ILE A 362 10.90 -3.44 -13.43
N GLU A 363 11.01 -4.77 -13.62
CA GLU A 363 10.98 -5.38 -14.96
C GLU A 363 9.63 -5.13 -15.64
N ALA A 364 8.54 -5.42 -14.95
CA ALA A 364 7.19 -5.22 -15.50
C ALA A 364 6.94 -3.74 -15.83
N LEU A 365 7.39 -2.82 -14.97
CA LEU A 365 7.24 -1.38 -15.20
C LEU A 365 8.07 -0.91 -16.39
N THR A 366 9.35 -1.28 -16.45
CA THR A 366 10.24 -0.83 -17.51
C THR A 366 9.82 -1.39 -18.87
N GLU A 367 9.39 -2.66 -18.93
CA GLU A 367 8.82 -3.24 -20.15
C GLU A 367 7.56 -2.51 -20.62
N TYR A 368 6.64 -2.21 -19.69
CA TYR A 368 5.43 -1.43 -19.99
C TYR A 368 5.79 -0.04 -20.53
N LEU A 369 6.68 0.68 -19.84
CA LEU A 369 7.07 2.04 -20.25
C LEU A 369 7.78 2.06 -21.61
N VAL A 370 8.62 1.07 -21.91
CA VAL A 370 9.23 0.93 -23.24
C VAL A 370 8.17 0.65 -24.30
N SER A 371 7.17 -0.19 -24.01
CA SER A 371 6.10 -0.50 -24.97
C SER A 371 5.21 0.71 -25.32
N GLU A 372 5.08 1.67 -24.39
CA GLU A 372 4.36 2.92 -24.58
C GLU A 372 5.16 3.97 -25.37
N THR A 373 6.47 3.75 -25.56
CA THR A 373 7.30 4.71 -26.30
C THR A 373 7.15 4.53 -27.82
N PRO A 374 6.91 5.62 -28.58
CA PRO A 374 6.63 5.53 -30.00
C PRO A 374 7.85 5.20 -30.87
N GLU A 375 9.07 5.41 -30.37
CA GLU A 375 10.29 5.12 -31.14
C GLU A 375 10.85 3.74 -30.83
N PRO A 376 11.07 2.88 -31.86
CA PRO A 376 11.66 1.58 -31.66
C PRO A 376 13.10 1.72 -31.20
N PHE A 377 13.35 1.30 -29.97
CA PHE A 377 14.66 1.31 -29.33
C PHE A 377 15.60 0.28 -30.00
N LYS A 378 16.27 0.69 -31.07
CA LYS A 378 17.22 -0.15 -31.82
C LYS A 378 18.58 0.52 -31.91
N PRO A 379 19.69 -0.20 -31.67
CA PRO A 379 21.04 0.34 -31.83
C PRO A 379 21.28 1.00 -33.20
N ILE A 380 20.69 0.44 -34.26
CA ILE A 380 20.72 0.97 -35.62
C ILE A 380 19.30 1.42 -35.98
N THR A 381 19.09 2.74 -35.99
CA THR A 381 17.81 3.39 -36.30
C THR A 381 17.39 3.19 -37.75
N ASN A 382 18.35 3.23 -38.69
CA ASN A 382 18.08 3.00 -40.11
C ASN A 382 17.87 1.50 -40.40
N LYS A 383 16.62 1.14 -40.70
CA LYS A 383 16.21 -0.24 -41.01
C LYS A 383 16.95 -0.85 -42.22
N SER A 384 17.30 -0.04 -43.22
CA SER A 384 18.04 -0.50 -44.41
C SER A 384 19.47 -0.89 -44.05
N GLU A 385 20.18 -0.04 -43.31
CA GLU A 385 21.55 -0.30 -42.87
C GLU A 385 21.63 -1.48 -41.90
N ALA A 386 20.67 -1.59 -40.97
CA ALA A 386 20.57 -2.75 -40.08
C ALA A 386 20.39 -4.06 -40.85
N LYS A 387 19.53 -4.07 -41.89
CA LYS A 387 19.30 -5.25 -42.71
C LYS A 387 20.54 -5.64 -43.51
N LYS A 388 21.27 -4.65 -44.07
CA LYS A 388 22.54 -4.90 -44.77
C LYS A 388 23.55 -5.57 -43.85
N LEU A 389 23.76 -5.03 -42.65
CA LEU A 389 24.68 -5.59 -41.67
C LEU A 389 24.32 -7.04 -41.30
N ILE A 390 23.04 -7.29 -40.98
CA ILE A 390 22.57 -8.64 -40.64
C ILE A 390 22.79 -9.61 -41.80
N SER A 391 22.48 -9.21 -43.03
CA SER A 391 22.71 -10.03 -44.22
C SER A 391 24.19 -10.34 -44.45
N SER A 392 25.08 -9.36 -44.25
CA SER A 392 26.53 -9.57 -44.37
C SER A 392 27.06 -10.55 -43.31
N LEU A 393 26.61 -10.42 -42.05
CA LEU A 393 26.99 -11.33 -40.97
C LEU A 393 26.47 -12.75 -41.19
N MET A 394 25.23 -12.90 -41.68
CA MET A 394 24.66 -14.20 -42.02
C MET A 394 25.44 -14.88 -43.15
N ALA A 395 25.86 -14.13 -44.18
CA ALA A 395 26.67 -14.69 -45.26
C ALA A 395 28.03 -15.23 -44.78
N VAL A 396 28.68 -14.54 -43.83
CA VAL A 396 29.93 -15.02 -43.21
C VAL A 396 29.70 -16.28 -42.38
N LEU A 397 28.58 -16.36 -41.64
CA LEU A 397 28.21 -17.54 -40.87
C LEU A 397 27.92 -18.74 -41.80
N ASP A 398 27.22 -18.50 -42.91
CA ASP A 398 26.89 -19.53 -43.90
C ASP A 398 28.14 -20.10 -44.57
N ALA A 399 29.12 -19.26 -44.88
CA ALA A 399 30.41 -19.71 -45.42
C ALA A 399 31.20 -20.62 -44.45
N SER A 400 30.96 -20.49 -43.15
CA SER A 400 31.65 -21.26 -42.11
C SER A 400 30.84 -22.48 -41.63
N LYS A 401 29.71 -22.79 -42.27
CA LYS A 401 28.76 -23.81 -41.81
C LYS A 401 29.34 -25.22 -41.70
N SER A 402 30.33 -25.58 -42.53
CA SER A 402 31.02 -26.88 -42.47
C SER A 402 31.92 -27.04 -41.24
N ALA A 403 32.32 -25.95 -40.59
CA ALA A 403 33.19 -25.94 -39.42
C ALA A 403 32.42 -25.84 -38.09
N ILE A 404 31.08 -25.73 -38.13
CA ILE A 404 30.22 -25.51 -36.97
C ILE A 404 29.15 -26.61 -36.95
N ASP A 405 28.86 -27.16 -35.78
CA ASP A 405 27.76 -28.11 -35.63
C ASP A 405 26.39 -27.42 -35.78
N PHE A 406 25.33 -28.23 -35.95
CA PHE A 406 23.99 -27.71 -36.16
C PHE A 406 23.49 -26.82 -35.01
N ASN A 407 23.82 -27.19 -33.77
CA ASN A 407 23.42 -26.43 -32.58
C ASN A 407 24.14 -25.08 -32.51
N GLY A 408 25.47 -25.04 -32.72
CA GLY A 408 26.26 -23.82 -32.75
C GLY A 408 25.80 -22.87 -33.84
N TYR A 409 25.54 -23.38 -35.06
CA TYR A 409 25.00 -22.58 -36.16
C TYR A 409 23.61 -22.00 -35.81
N THR A 410 22.74 -22.78 -35.18
CA THR A 410 21.42 -22.33 -34.75
C THR A 410 21.50 -21.22 -33.69
N ILE A 411 22.43 -21.32 -32.74
CA ILE A 411 22.64 -20.29 -31.71
C ILE A 411 23.16 -19.00 -32.34
N LEU A 412 24.18 -19.10 -33.21
CA LEU A 412 24.82 -17.93 -33.83
C LEU A 412 23.88 -17.21 -34.80
N SER A 413 23.14 -17.93 -35.63
CA SER A 413 22.14 -17.35 -36.53
C SER A 413 21.05 -16.59 -35.77
N LYS A 414 20.56 -17.13 -34.64
CA LYS A 414 19.63 -16.42 -33.74
C LYS A 414 20.23 -15.16 -33.14
N LYS A 415 21.51 -15.17 -32.75
CA LYS A 415 22.21 -13.98 -32.21
C LYS A 415 22.36 -12.91 -33.29
N ILE A 416 22.80 -13.27 -34.50
CA ILE A 416 22.97 -12.33 -35.62
C ILE A 416 21.62 -11.73 -36.03
N ALA A 417 20.57 -12.53 -36.12
CA ALA A 417 19.22 -12.04 -36.44
C ALA A 417 18.71 -10.99 -35.45
N ASN A 418 19.14 -11.10 -34.18
CA ASN A 418 18.73 -10.21 -33.09
C ASN A 418 19.79 -9.15 -32.75
N ILE A 419 20.87 -9.00 -33.51
CA ILE A 419 21.99 -8.10 -33.17
C ILE A 419 21.58 -6.62 -33.08
N ASN A 420 20.53 -6.24 -33.81
CA ASN A 420 19.94 -4.90 -33.76
C ASN A 420 18.77 -4.80 -32.77
N SER A 421 18.68 -5.73 -31.82
CA SER A 421 17.74 -5.66 -30.70
C SER A 421 18.45 -5.05 -29.50
N PRO A 422 17.78 -4.21 -28.71
CA PRO A 422 18.35 -3.65 -27.50
C PRO A 422 18.58 -4.76 -26.47
N THR A 423 19.66 -4.64 -25.68
CA THR A 423 19.92 -5.61 -24.60
C THR A 423 18.89 -5.45 -23.47
N ASN A 424 18.79 -6.44 -22.58
CA ASN A 424 17.92 -6.33 -21.41
C ASN A 424 18.35 -5.18 -20.48
N ARG A 425 19.66 -4.91 -20.39
CA ARG A 425 20.19 -3.77 -19.64
C ARG A 425 19.75 -2.45 -20.26
N ASP A 426 19.86 -2.34 -21.59
CA ASP A 426 19.43 -1.13 -22.30
C ASP A 426 17.92 -0.87 -22.09
N LYS A 427 17.09 -1.92 -22.11
CA LYS A 427 15.63 -1.80 -21.85
C LYS A 427 15.31 -1.38 -20.42
N LEU A 428 16.19 -1.68 -19.46
CA LEU A 428 16.02 -1.35 -18.05
C LEU A 428 16.44 0.10 -17.76
N GLU A 429 17.56 0.56 -18.34
CA GLU A 429 18.08 1.91 -18.14
C GLU A 429 17.31 2.97 -18.94
N LYS A 430 16.80 2.62 -20.14
CA LYS A 430 16.17 3.57 -21.06
C LYS A 430 14.96 4.33 -20.47
N PRO A 431 14.04 3.71 -19.72
CA PRO A 431 12.95 4.45 -19.06
C PRO A 431 13.43 5.58 -18.15
N PHE A 432 14.58 5.41 -17.47
CA PHE A 432 15.16 6.45 -16.63
C PHE A 432 15.72 7.61 -17.46
N GLU A 433 16.44 7.28 -18.54
CA GLU A 433 16.95 8.28 -19.49
C GLU A 433 15.78 9.11 -20.10
N LEU A 434 14.72 8.45 -20.55
CA LEU A 434 13.53 9.09 -21.12
C LEU A 434 12.78 9.95 -20.09
N ALA A 435 12.74 9.49 -18.84
CA ALA A 435 12.16 10.24 -17.73
C ALA A 435 13.08 11.35 -17.19
N LYS A 436 14.31 11.48 -17.73
CA LYS A 436 15.37 12.38 -17.26
C LYS A 436 15.69 12.19 -15.77
N ILE A 437 15.72 10.93 -15.34
CA ILE A 437 16.14 10.54 -14.00
C ILE A 437 17.61 10.19 -14.04
N GLU A 438 18.42 10.90 -13.27
CA GLU A 438 19.83 10.58 -13.09
C GLU A 438 19.99 9.36 -12.19
N LEU A 439 20.66 8.32 -12.71
CA LEU A 439 20.98 7.11 -11.95
C LEU A 439 22.33 7.29 -11.25
N LEU A 440 22.34 7.20 -9.92
CA LEU A 440 23.56 7.23 -9.13
C LEU A 440 24.32 5.89 -9.26
N PRO A 441 25.63 5.83 -8.93
CA PRO A 441 26.37 4.57 -8.95
C PRO A 441 25.73 3.45 -8.14
N ASP A 442 25.20 3.78 -6.96
CA ASP A 442 24.53 2.83 -6.06
C ASP A 442 23.19 2.33 -6.66
N ASP A 443 22.54 3.16 -7.49
CA ASP A 443 21.32 2.77 -8.21
C ASP A 443 21.62 1.79 -9.35
N LEU A 444 22.70 2.03 -10.10
CA LEU A 444 23.17 1.12 -11.16
C LEU A 444 23.58 -0.24 -10.59
N GLU A 445 24.26 -0.26 -9.44
CA GLU A 445 24.59 -1.49 -8.73
C GLU A 445 23.33 -2.27 -8.36
N ALA A 446 22.33 -1.61 -7.77
CA ALA A 446 21.06 -2.26 -7.42
C ALA A 446 20.33 -2.82 -8.65
N LEU A 447 20.34 -2.10 -9.78
CA LEU A 447 19.78 -2.57 -11.05
C LEU A 447 20.51 -3.80 -11.61
N ASP A 448 21.83 -3.86 -11.48
CA ASP A 448 22.60 -5.02 -11.94
C ASP A 448 22.32 -6.27 -11.05
N LYS A 449 22.18 -6.07 -9.72
CA LYS A 449 21.86 -7.12 -8.73
C LYS A 449 20.45 -7.70 -8.84
N ARG A 450 19.53 -7.02 -9.51
CA ARG A 450 18.16 -7.50 -9.79
C ARG A 450 18.14 -8.89 -10.45
N ASN A 451 19.09 -9.20 -11.33
CA ASN A 451 19.16 -10.51 -11.98
C ASN A 451 19.43 -11.64 -10.98
N ASP A 452 20.17 -11.37 -9.92
CA ASP A 452 20.49 -12.39 -8.91
C ASP A 452 19.24 -12.78 -8.12
N TYR A 453 18.43 -11.79 -7.70
CA TYR A 453 17.14 -12.04 -7.05
C TYR A 453 16.20 -12.91 -7.89
N LEU A 454 16.15 -12.69 -9.20
CA LEU A 454 15.18 -13.38 -10.07
C LEU A 454 15.61 -14.78 -10.48
N HIS A 455 16.91 -15.03 -10.50
CA HIS A 455 17.46 -16.34 -10.78
C HIS A 455 17.74 -17.16 -9.52
N GLY A 456 17.35 -16.65 -8.35
CA GLY A 456 17.59 -17.31 -7.06
C GLY A 456 19.06 -17.45 -6.72
N ARG A 457 19.93 -16.61 -7.29
CA ARG A 457 21.33 -16.51 -6.92
C ARG A 457 21.46 -15.64 -5.69
N GLU A 458 22.49 -15.86 -4.89
CA GLU A 458 22.79 -15.00 -3.74
C GLU A 458 23.20 -13.61 -4.26
N PRO A 459 22.43 -12.52 -4.00
CA PRO A 459 22.73 -11.21 -4.57
C PRO A 459 24.05 -10.63 -4.05
N LEU A 460 24.45 -11.03 -2.84
CA LEU A 460 25.71 -10.65 -2.21
C LEU A 460 26.29 -11.87 -1.50
N GLU A 461 27.31 -12.50 -2.08
CA GLU A 461 28.06 -13.57 -1.41
C GLU A 461 28.69 -13.02 -0.12
N GLY A 462 28.23 -13.52 1.04
CA GLY A 462 28.69 -13.03 2.34
C GLY A 462 28.22 -11.63 2.73
N GLY A 463 27.22 -11.07 2.01
CA GLY A 463 26.62 -9.78 2.34
C GLY A 463 25.79 -9.82 3.62
N SER A 464 25.73 -8.70 4.34
CA SER A 464 24.87 -8.61 5.51
C SER A 464 23.40 -8.49 5.11
N ARG A 465 22.50 -8.84 6.03
CA ARG A 465 21.05 -8.59 5.85
C ARG A 465 20.76 -7.12 5.55
N TYR A 466 21.53 -6.21 6.16
CA TYR A 466 21.41 -4.77 5.94
C TYR A 466 21.75 -4.40 4.48
N ASP A 467 22.83 -4.94 3.93
CA ASP A 467 23.23 -4.66 2.54
C ASP A 467 22.16 -5.12 1.54
N LEU A 468 21.58 -6.30 1.77
CA LEU A 468 20.47 -6.82 0.96
C LEU A 468 19.21 -5.93 1.08
N GLU A 469 18.93 -5.40 2.27
CA GLU A 469 17.84 -4.45 2.48
C GLU A 469 18.10 -3.13 1.75
N GLN A 470 19.33 -2.62 1.78
CA GLN A 470 19.71 -1.40 1.05
C GLN A 470 19.48 -1.57 -0.46
N ILE A 471 19.93 -2.69 -1.06
CA ILE A 471 19.69 -2.97 -2.48
C ILE A 471 18.18 -3.00 -2.78
N ALA A 472 17.39 -3.68 -1.94
CA ALA A 472 15.95 -3.74 -2.11
C ALA A 472 15.29 -2.35 -2.02
N LEU A 473 15.72 -1.49 -1.09
CA LEU A 473 15.20 -0.12 -0.94
C LEU A 473 15.64 0.82 -2.07
N HIS A 474 16.82 0.61 -2.66
CA HIS A 474 17.25 1.31 -3.87
C HIS A 474 16.30 0.97 -5.03
N LEU A 475 16.02 -0.32 -5.26
CA LEU A 475 15.04 -0.75 -6.26
C LEU A 475 13.66 -0.12 -6.01
N HIS A 476 13.18 -0.13 -4.77
CA HIS A 476 11.90 0.51 -4.42
C HIS A 476 11.90 2.01 -4.75
N THR A 477 12.97 2.74 -4.40
CA THR A 477 13.10 4.17 -4.70
C THR A 477 13.07 4.43 -6.21
N LEU A 478 13.80 3.63 -7.00
CA LEU A 478 13.84 3.76 -8.46
C LEU A 478 12.49 3.49 -9.13
N ILE A 479 11.80 2.42 -8.72
CA ILE A 479 10.45 2.11 -9.22
C ILE A 479 9.49 3.26 -8.90
N SER A 480 9.57 3.78 -7.67
CA SER A 480 8.73 4.89 -7.22
C SER A 480 9.01 6.16 -8.01
N HIS A 481 10.28 6.48 -8.27
CA HIS A 481 10.69 7.64 -9.06
C HIS A 481 10.12 7.55 -10.49
N LEU A 482 10.23 6.39 -11.15
CA LEU A 482 9.65 6.16 -12.47
C LEU A 482 8.13 6.34 -12.49
N ILE A 483 7.41 5.75 -11.53
CA ILE A 483 5.95 5.89 -11.45
C ILE A 483 5.58 7.36 -11.26
N LEU A 484 6.23 8.05 -10.32
CA LEU A 484 5.96 9.46 -10.02
C LEU A 484 6.22 10.36 -11.23
N LYS A 485 7.34 10.17 -11.95
CA LYS A 485 7.60 10.88 -13.21
C LYS A 485 6.54 10.56 -14.27
N HIS A 486 6.16 9.30 -14.42
CA HIS A 486 5.19 8.85 -15.41
C HIS A 486 3.78 9.42 -15.19
N ILE A 487 3.41 9.74 -13.95
CA ILE A 487 2.14 10.42 -13.62
C ILE A 487 2.21 11.95 -13.68
N GLY A 488 3.39 12.51 -14.00
CA GLY A 488 3.62 13.95 -14.10
C GLY A 488 3.90 14.65 -12.77
N TYR A 489 4.32 13.93 -11.74
CA TYR A 489 4.70 14.53 -10.47
C TYR A 489 6.03 15.30 -10.60
N SER A 490 6.08 16.47 -9.98
CA SER A 490 7.30 17.29 -9.84
C SER A 490 7.31 17.87 -8.42
N GLY A 491 8.12 17.26 -7.57
CA GLY A 491 8.12 17.44 -6.12
C GLY A 491 9.27 16.65 -5.47
N HIS A 492 9.20 16.42 -4.17
CA HIS A 492 10.20 15.62 -3.45
C HIS A 492 9.80 14.14 -3.37
N LEU A 493 10.81 13.29 -3.22
CA LEU A 493 10.75 11.85 -2.97
C LEU A 493 11.74 11.53 -1.84
N ILE A 494 11.32 10.74 -0.86
CA ILE A 494 12.23 10.23 0.17
C ILE A 494 13.09 9.11 -0.43
N ASN A 495 14.41 9.23 -0.28
CA ASN A 495 15.35 8.16 -0.60
C ASN A 495 15.27 7.09 0.50
N LEU A 496 14.60 5.98 0.22
CA LEU A 496 14.34 4.95 1.22
C LEU A 496 15.60 4.29 1.82
N PRO A 497 16.68 4.05 1.07
CA PRO A 497 17.97 3.63 1.63
C PRO A 497 18.44 4.55 2.77
N SER A 498 18.48 5.87 2.51
CA SER A 498 18.82 6.90 3.50
C SER A 498 17.82 6.98 4.66
N TRP A 499 16.53 6.80 4.37
CA TRP A 499 15.48 6.81 5.38
C TRP A 499 15.62 5.63 6.34
N ASN A 500 15.83 4.43 5.81
CA ASN A 500 16.06 3.22 6.60
C ASN A 500 17.30 3.39 7.49
N LEU A 501 18.38 3.96 6.93
CA LEU A 501 19.60 4.26 7.68
C LEU A 501 19.35 5.14 8.91
N LEU A 502 18.55 6.21 8.79
CA LEU A 502 18.24 7.09 9.93
C LEU A 502 17.42 6.41 11.04
N HIS A 503 16.66 5.38 10.70
CA HIS A 503 15.76 4.69 11.63
C HIS A 503 16.31 3.34 12.10
N ASN A 504 17.41 2.88 11.52
CA ASN A 504 18.04 1.61 11.88
C ASN A 504 18.96 1.79 13.08
N LYS A 505 18.56 1.21 14.22
CA LYS A 505 19.31 1.26 15.48
C LYS A 505 20.63 0.51 15.42
N ASP A 506 20.76 -0.49 14.54
CA ASP A 506 21.98 -1.29 14.41
C ASP A 506 23.13 -0.47 13.78
N VAL A 507 22.81 0.66 13.13
CA VAL A 507 23.82 1.56 12.57
C VAL A 507 24.43 2.49 13.63
N ALA A 508 23.80 2.60 14.81
CA ALA A 508 24.34 3.37 15.93
C ALA A 508 25.72 2.87 16.39
N ASP A 509 26.04 1.59 16.15
CA ASP A 509 27.34 1.01 16.51
C ASP A 509 28.50 1.53 15.62
N TYR A 510 28.21 2.00 14.39
CA TYR A 510 29.22 2.60 13.51
C TYR A 510 29.55 4.05 13.88
N ALA A 511 28.71 4.72 14.69
CA ALA A 511 28.90 6.10 15.13
C ALA A 511 29.91 6.27 16.28
N ASN A 512 30.44 5.17 16.83
CA ASN A 512 31.40 5.17 17.94
C ASN A 512 32.87 5.14 17.50
N ILE A 513 33.25 5.92 16.48
CA ILE A 513 34.67 6.11 16.13
C ILE A 513 35.10 7.50 16.57
N ASP A 514 36.20 7.56 17.30
CA ASP A 514 36.85 8.83 17.62
C ASP A 514 37.50 9.42 16.35
N PRO A 515 37.13 10.63 15.90
CA PRO A 515 37.80 11.30 14.77
C PRO A 515 39.31 11.39 14.91
N ALA A 516 39.84 11.48 16.15
CA ALA A 516 41.28 11.50 16.40
C ALA A 516 41.96 10.18 16.02
N GLU A 517 41.25 9.06 16.17
CA GLU A 517 41.71 7.71 15.84
C GLU A 517 41.85 7.54 14.31
N ILE A 518 40.89 8.08 13.54
CA ILE A 518 40.94 8.09 12.06
C ILE A 518 42.14 8.91 11.58
N VAL A 519 42.34 10.11 12.12
CA VAL A 519 43.48 10.98 11.73
C VAL A 519 44.81 10.30 12.06
N LYS A 520 44.89 9.59 13.19
CA LYS A 520 46.09 8.83 13.57
C LYS A 520 46.39 7.73 12.54
N VAL A 521 45.40 6.91 12.17
CA VAL A 521 45.57 5.84 11.18
C VAL A 521 45.96 6.40 9.82
N LEU A 522 45.34 7.49 9.36
CA LEU A 522 45.69 8.12 8.09
C LEU A 522 47.14 8.60 8.06
N LYS A 523 47.63 9.20 9.15
CA LYS A 523 49.05 9.58 9.27
C LYS A 523 49.98 8.38 9.24
N GLN A 524 49.65 7.29 9.92
CA GLN A 524 50.45 6.07 9.90
C GLN A 524 50.54 5.44 8.49
N ILE A 525 49.51 5.60 7.67
CA ILE A 525 49.52 5.17 6.26
C ILE A 525 50.42 6.08 5.43
N ASP A 526 50.27 7.40 5.55
CA ASP A 526 51.09 8.37 4.80
C ASP A 526 52.59 8.26 5.18
N GLU A 527 52.88 7.92 6.43
CA GLU A 527 54.25 7.76 6.95
C GLU A 527 54.81 6.32 6.82
N GLU A 528 54.02 5.37 6.29
CA GLU A 528 54.33 3.93 6.21
C GLU A 528 54.80 3.31 7.55
N SER A 529 54.30 3.83 8.67
CA SER A 529 54.91 3.65 9.99
C SER A 529 54.28 2.50 10.81
N PHE A 530 53.88 1.40 10.18
CA PHE A 530 53.27 0.26 10.86
C PHE A 530 54.33 -0.69 11.43
N ASN A 531 54.25 -0.98 12.73
CA ASN A 531 55.25 -1.79 13.43
C ASN A 531 54.88 -3.27 13.52
N SER A 532 53.62 -3.63 13.24
CA SER A 532 53.16 -5.02 13.30
C SER A 532 51.97 -5.30 12.38
N ILE A 533 51.70 -6.59 12.13
CA ILE A 533 50.54 -7.06 11.36
C ILE A 533 49.23 -6.73 12.09
N GLU A 534 49.24 -6.75 13.43
CA GLU A 534 48.10 -6.36 14.24
C GLU A 534 47.75 -4.87 14.06
N GLU A 535 48.74 -3.98 13.98
CA GLU A 535 48.50 -2.55 13.71
C GLU A 535 47.90 -2.32 12.32
N ILE A 536 48.35 -3.06 11.31
CA ILE A 536 47.79 -3.00 9.95
C ILE A 536 46.33 -3.50 9.94
N THR A 537 46.07 -4.59 10.66
CA THR A 537 44.72 -5.19 10.76
C THR A 537 43.75 -4.22 11.43
N TYR A 538 44.19 -3.60 12.52
CA TYR A 538 43.42 -2.57 13.23
C TYR A 538 43.20 -1.31 12.37
N ALA A 539 44.22 -0.82 11.68
CA ALA A 539 44.09 0.30 10.76
C ALA A 539 43.07 0.03 9.65
N LYS A 540 43.05 -1.21 9.13
CA LYS A 540 42.06 -1.66 8.14
C LYS A 540 40.64 -1.62 8.71
N GLU A 541 40.42 -2.05 9.95
CA GLU A 541 39.12 -1.97 10.63
C GLU A 541 38.66 -0.52 10.84
N VAL A 542 39.55 0.38 11.29
CA VAL A 542 39.24 1.80 11.47
C VAL A 542 38.87 2.46 10.14
N LEU A 543 39.63 2.18 9.05
CA LEU A 543 39.32 2.69 7.72
C LEU A 543 38.01 2.15 7.14
N LEU A 544 37.71 0.86 7.35
CA LEU A 544 36.44 0.26 6.96
C LEU A 544 35.29 1.01 7.62
N LYS A 545 35.36 1.22 8.94
CA LYS A 545 34.31 1.95 9.66
C LYS A 545 34.24 3.44 9.24
N TYR A 546 35.36 4.12 8.99
CA TYR A 546 35.36 5.49 8.44
C TYR A 546 34.71 5.57 7.06
N ARG A 547 34.99 4.61 6.18
CA ARG A 547 34.32 4.49 4.88
C ARG A 547 32.81 4.34 5.03
N GLU A 548 32.36 3.57 6.03
CA GLU A 548 30.93 3.48 6.36
C GLU A 548 30.36 4.81 6.86
N ILE A 549 31.09 5.58 7.69
CA ILE A 549 30.67 6.95 8.09
C ILE A 549 30.52 7.88 6.88
N LEU A 550 31.47 7.86 5.94
CA LEU A 550 31.37 8.68 4.72
C LEU A 550 30.18 8.27 3.84
N LYS A 551 29.90 6.96 3.73
CA LYS A 551 28.69 6.45 3.06
C LYS A 551 27.43 6.95 3.76
N ILE A 552 27.40 6.91 5.09
CA ILE A 552 26.29 7.42 5.92
C ILE A 552 26.08 8.90 5.67
N GLU A 553 27.13 9.72 5.69
CA GLU A 553 27.03 11.16 5.42
C GLU A 553 26.47 11.44 4.03
N LYS A 554 26.97 10.75 3.00
CA LYS A 554 26.48 10.85 1.62
C LYS A 554 24.99 10.48 1.54
N LEU A 555 24.58 9.39 2.19
CA LEU A 555 23.19 8.95 2.22
C LEU A 555 22.31 9.96 2.94
N ILE A 556 22.74 10.51 4.08
CA ILE A 556 21.98 11.54 4.82
C ILE A 556 21.80 12.80 3.97
N LYS A 557 22.85 13.24 3.27
CA LYS A 557 22.77 14.37 2.33
C LYS A 557 21.80 14.10 1.17
N GLY A 558 21.68 12.84 0.74
CA GLY A 558 20.77 12.39 -0.32
C GLY A 558 19.39 11.92 0.14
N ILE A 559 18.96 12.23 1.38
CA ILE A 559 17.69 11.71 1.92
C ILE A 559 16.44 12.17 1.15
N ILE A 560 16.53 13.32 0.48
CA ILE A 560 15.49 13.82 -0.42
C ILE A 560 16.03 13.83 -1.84
N ARG A 561 15.30 13.19 -2.74
CA ARG A 561 15.47 13.31 -4.19
C ARG A 561 14.39 14.23 -4.75
N ILE A 562 14.73 14.99 -5.78
CA ILE A 562 13.75 15.75 -6.55
C ILE A 562 13.25 14.86 -7.68
N VAL A 563 11.92 14.80 -7.82
CA VAL A 563 11.27 13.96 -8.82
C VAL A 563 11.38 14.57 -10.18
#